data_AF-A0A3D4EK35-F1
#
_entry.id   AF-A0A3D4EK35-F1
#
_cell.length_a   1.000
_cell.length_b   1.000
_cell.length_c   1.000
_cell.angle_alpha   90.00
_cell.angle_beta   90.00
_cell.angle_gamma   90.00
#
_symmetry.space_group_name_H-M   'P 1'
#
loop_
_entity.id
_entity.type
_entity.pdbx_description
1 polymer ?
#
loop_
_entity_poly.entity_id
_entity_poly.type
_entity_poly.pdbx_seq_one_letter_code
_entity_poly.pdbx_strand_id
1 'polypeptide(L)' 'VSRIIGSPPGYVGYDEAGQLTEKIRRKPYSVVLFDEIEKAHPDVLNILLQILDDGRITDAQGRTVNFENTV' A
#
# COMPACT_ATOMS: atom_id res chain seq x y z
N VAL A 1 -5.47 -7.39 -0.75
CA VAL A 1 -5.50 -6.07 -0.06
C VAL A 1 -4.63 -6.05 1.20
N SER A 2 -4.88 -6.91 2.20
CA SER A 2 -4.17 -6.86 3.49
C SER A 2 -2.65 -6.99 3.41
N ARG A 3 -2.12 -7.66 2.38
CA ARG A 3 -0.67 -7.73 2.15
C ARG A 3 -0.04 -6.37 1.80
N ILE A 4 -0.80 -5.48 1.15
CA ILE A 4 -0.31 -4.17 0.68
C ILE A 4 -0.32 -3.15 1.82
N ILE A 5 -1.44 -3.05 2.54
CA ILE A 5 -1.71 -2.00 3.54
C ILE A 5 -1.81 -2.52 4.99
N GLY A 6 -1.68 -3.82 5.23
CA GLY A 6 -1.88 -4.46 6.54
C GLY A 6 -3.28 -5.04 6.73
N SER A 7 -3.43 -5.96 7.68
CA SER A 7 -4.75 -6.48 8.10
C SER A 7 -5.46 -5.48 9.03
N PRO A 8 -6.80 -5.40 9.05
CA PRO A 8 -7.54 -4.56 9.99
C PRO A 8 -7.40 -5.00 11.47
N PRO A 9 -7.72 -4.13 12.44
CA PRO A 9 -7.75 -4.49 13.86
C PRO A 9 -8.62 -5.72 14.13
N GLY A 10 -8.10 -6.69 14.90
CA GLY A 10 -8.81 -7.92 15.25
C GLY A 10 -8.64 -9.08 14.26
N TYR A 11 -7.89 -8.89 13.16
CA TYR A 11 -7.54 -9.94 12.21
C TYR A 11 -6.09 -10.42 12.38
N VAL A 12 -5.82 -11.66 11.97
CA VAL A 12 -4.45 -12.19 11.92
C VAL A 12 -3.59 -11.32 11.01
N GLY A 13 -2.39 -10.98 11.48
CA GLY A 13 -1.46 -10.08 10.78
C GLY A 13 -1.76 -8.59 10.97
N TYR A 14 -2.59 -8.19 11.94
CA TYR A 14 -2.78 -6.77 12.29
C TYR A 14 -1.47 -6.10 12.75
N ASP A 15 -0.69 -6.81 13.55
CA ASP A 15 0.62 -6.35 14.02
C ASP A 15 1.68 -6.37 12.91
N GLU A 16 1.42 -7.09 11.81
CA GLU A 16 2.24 -7.06 10.61
C GLU A 16 1.93 -5.81 9.80
N ALA A 17 2.92 -4.93 9.71
CA ALA A 17 2.78 -3.73 8.93
C ALA A 17 2.73 -4.04 7.43
N GLY A 18 1.93 -3.28 6.68
CA GLY A 18 1.68 -3.53 5.25
C GLY A 18 2.98 -3.62 4.45
N GLN A 19 3.10 -4.66 3.61
CA GLN A 19 4.37 -4.94 2.93
C GLN A 19 4.78 -3.85 1.95
N LEU A 20 3.82 -3.15 1.33
CA LEU A 20 4.11 -2.02 0.45
C LEU A 20 4.28 -0.74 1.28
N THR A 21 3.32 -0.43 2.14
CA THR A 21 3.30 0.82 2.91
C THR A 21 4.54 0.96 3.81
N GLU A 22 5.03 -0.12 4.42
CA GLU A 22 6.28 -0.09 5.19
C GLU A 22 7.53 0.15 4.34
N LYS A 23 7.60 -0.46 3.16
CA LYS A 23 8.77 -0.30 2.29
C LYS A 23 8.89 1.15 1.82
N ILE A 24 7.78 1.77 1.46
CA ILE A 24 7.74 3.18 1.04
C ILE A 24 8.01 4.11 2.22
N ARG A 25 7.41 3.85 3.39
CA ARG A 25 7.67 4.64 4.60
C ARG A 25 9.16 4.63 4.99
N ARG A 26 9.85 3.51 4.81
CA ARG A 26 11.29 3.39 5.11
C ARG A 26 12.18 3.92 3.99
N LYS A 27 11.72 3.88 2.74
CA LYS A 27 12.45 4.31 1.53
C LYS A 27 11.51 5.07 0.59
N PRO A 28 11.24 6.35 0.85
CA PRO A 28 10.22 7.12 0.10
C PRO A 28 10.64 7.48 -1.33
N TYR A 29 11.94 7.41 -1.62
CA TYR A 29 12.50 7.56 -2.97
C TYR A 29 12.78 6.16 -3.52
N SER A 30 11.83 5.62 -4.27
CA SER A 30 11.91 4.25 -4.75
C SER A 30 11.14 4.06 -6.06
N VAL A 31 11.34 2.91 -6.69
CA VAL A 31 10.57 2.47 -7.85
C VAL A 31 9.75 1.25 -7.44
N VAL A 32 8.44 1.29 -7.69
CA VAL A 32 7.51 0.19 -7.40
C VAL A 32 7.02 -0.42 -8.70
N LEU A 33 7.44 -1.66 -8.95
CA LEU A 33 6.98 -2.43 -10.10
C LEU A 33 5.76 -3.29 -9.71
N PHE A 34 4.69 -3.15 -10.48
CA PHE A 34 3.54 -4.07 -10.43
C PHE A 34 3.58 -4.97 -11.66
N ASP A 35 3.89 -6.25 -11.45
CA ASP A 35 3.89 -7.26 -12.50
C ASP A 35 2.51 -7.93 -12.62
N GLU A 36 2.11 -8.28 -13.84
CA GLU A 36 0.81 -8.90 -14.18
C GLU A 36 -0.40 -8.23 -13.51
N ILE A 37 -0.45 -6.89 -13.48
CA ILE A 37 -1.48 -6.13 -12.77
C ILE A 37 -2.90 -6.42 -13.27
N GLU A 38 -3.04 -6.84 -14.53
CA GLU A 38 -4.32 -7.23 -15.13
C GLU A 38 -4.95 -8.48 -14.49
N LYS A 39 -4.15 -9.29 -13.78
CA LYS A 39 -4.62 -10.47 -13.03
C LYS A 39 -5.01 -10.13 -11.58
N ALA A 40 -4.72 -8.93 -11.11
CA ALA A 40 -4.99 -8.55 -9.73
C ALA A 40 -6.51 -8.42 -9.48
N HIS A 41 -6.92 -8.67 -8.23
CA HIS A 41 -8.29 -8.44 -7.82
C HIS A 41 -8.64 -6.95 -7.94
N PRO A 42 -9.87 -6.57 -8.34
CA PRO A 42 -10.27 -5.16 -8.49
C PRO A 42 -9.98 -4.26 -7.28
N ASP A 43 -10.04 -4.80 -6.05
CA ASP A 43 -9.70 -4.02 -4.85
C ASP A 43 -8.24 -3.56 -4.79
N VAL A 44 -7.33 -4.27 -5.46
CA VAL A 44 -5.94 -3.81 -5.60
C VAL A 44 -5.89 -2.57 -6.49
N LEU A 45 -6.65 -2.56 -7.58
CA LEU A 45 -6.74 -1.41 -8.46
C LEU A 45 -7.31 -0.20 -7.74
N ASN A 46 -8.34 -0.36 -6.90
CA ASN A 46 -8.90 0.75 -6.11
C ASN A 46 -7.85 1.41 -5.20
N ILE A 47 -6.97 0.62 -4.60
CA ILE A 47 -5.84 1.12 -3.80
C ILE A 47 -4.83 1.88 -4.67
N LEU A 48 -4.51 1.33 -5.85
CA LEU A 48 -3.60 2.01 -6.78
C LEU A 48 -4.19 3.31 -7.29
N LEU A 49 -5.48 3.35 -7.58
CA LEU A 49 -6.19 4.57 -7.99
C LEU A 49 -6.07 5.65 -6.90
N GLN A 50 -6.27 5.30 -5.63
CA GLN A 50 -6.06 6.24 -4.52
C GLN A 50 -4.62 6.76 -4.46
N ILE A 51 -3.63 5.89 -4.63
CA ILE A 51 -2.21 6.29 -4.62
C ILE A 51 -1.89 7.19 -5.82
N LEU A 52 -2.43 6.89 -7.00
CA LEU A 52 -2.19 7.68 -8.22
C LEU A 52 -2.90 9.04 -8.21
N ASP A 53 -3.99 9.17 -7.45
CA ASP A 53 -4.76 10.42 -7.31
C ASP A 53 -4.18 11.30 -6.19
N ASP A 54 -4.20 10.82 -4.94
CA ASP A 54 -3.80 11.61 -3.76
C ASP A 54 -2.29 11.58 -3.47
N GLY A 55 -1.53 10.69 -4.12
CA GLY A 55 -0.12 10.46 -3.82
C GLY A 55 0.11 9.86 -2.42
N ARG A 56 -0.95 9.44 -1.72
CA ARG A 56 -0.90 9.00 -0.32
C ARG A 56 -1.91 7.92 -0.04
N ILE A 57 -1.62 7.08 0.96
CA ILE A 57 -2.55 6.08 1.46
C ILE A 57 -2.42 5.92 2.97
N THR A 58 -3.54 5.64 3.63
CA THR A 58 -3.56 5.29 5.05
C THR A 58 -3.60 3.78 5.20
N ASP A 59 -2.64 3.25 5.96
CA ASP A 59 -2.55 1.82 6.23
C ASP A 59 -3.52 1.37 7.34
N ALA A 60 -3.60 0.05 7.57
CA ALA A 60 -4.53 -0.52 8.55
C ALA A 60 -4.20 -0.16 10.02
N GLN A 61 -3.01 0.41 10.27
CA GLN A 61 -2.60 0.93 11.57
C GLN A 61 -2.88 2.44 11.70
N GLY A 62 -3.54 3.05 10.71
CA GLY A 62 -3.89 4.47 10.71
C GLY A 62 -2.75 5.39 10.31
N ARG A 63 -1.67 4.86 9.73
CA ARG A 63 -0.49 5.65 9.34
C ARG A 63 -0.61 6.07 7.89
N THR A 64 -0.47 7.36 7.63
CA THR A 64 -0.44 7.89 6.26
C THR A 64 0.97 7.76 5.67
N VAL A 65 1.05 7.12 4.51
CA VAL A 65 2.30 6.92 3.76
C VAL A 65 2.26 7.72 2.47
N ASN A 66 3.34 8.45 2.19
CA ASN A 66 3.48 9.34 1.04
C ASN A 66 4.27 8.68 -0.10
N PHE A 67 3.73 8.75 -1.31
CA PHE A 67 4.24 8.18 -2.56
C PHE A 67 4.70 9.27 -3.56
N GLU A 68 4.65 10.56 -3.23
CA GLU A 68 5.00 11.70 -4.12
C GLU A 68 6.39 11.60 -4.77
N ASN A 69 7.35 10.90 -4.13
CA ASN A 69 8.71 10.70 -4.65
C ASN A 69 8.99 9.25 -5.08
N THR A 70 7.94 8.46 -5.23
CA THR A 70 8.00 7.06 -5.68
C THR A 70 7.48 6.97 -7.12
N VAL A 71 8.24 6.27 -7.96
CA VAL A 71 7.88 6.01 -9.37
C VAL A 71 7.24 4.64 -9.51
#